data_AF-A0A3N0GHI9-F1
#
_entry.id   AF-A0A3N0GHI9-F1
#
_cell.length_a   1.000
_cell.length_b   1.000
_cell.length_c   1.000
_cell.angle_alpha   90.00
_cell.angle_beta   90.00
_cell.angle_gamma   90.00
#
_symmetry.space_group_name_H-M   'P 1'
#
loop_
_entity.id
_entity.type
_entity.pdbx_description
1 polymer ?
#
loop_
_entity_poly.entity_id
_entity_poly.type
_entity_poly.pdbx_seq_one_letter_code
_entity_poly.pdbx_strand_id
1 'polypeptide(L)'
;MTISGLTPLVGPDFGAVGGSSQLRAIVGALLTYGLIVAVLMIVICAATWAIGSAHGSWQTASKSKTGLFVALGGAVLTGAALAWTNWLLDVGASL
;
A
#
# COMPACT_ATOMS: atom_id res chain seq x y z
N MET A 1 -18.70 -52.73 3.82
CA MET A 1 -19.71 -51.86 3.17
C MET A 1 -19.47 -50.44 3.67
N THR A 2 -18.64 -49.70 2.95
CA THR A 2 -18.10 -48.39 3.31
C THR A 2 -18.99 -47.29 2.75
N ILE A 3 -19.81 -46.67 3.61
CA ILE A 3 -20.61 -45.50 3.26
C ILE A 3 -19.80 -44.22 3.56
N SER A 4 -18.73 -44.01 2.78
CA SER A 4 -17.90 -42.79 2.79
C SER A 4 -18.28 -41.85 1.64
N GLY A 5 -19.58 -41.62 1.42
CA GLY A 5 -20.06 -40.93 0.22
C GLY A 5 -21.23 -39.97 0.37
N LEU A 6 -21.73 -39.67 1.58
CA LEU A 6 -22.98 -38.91 1.74
C LEU A 6 -22.91 -37.63 2.59
N THR A 7 -21.72 -37.13 2.91
CA THR A 7 -21.59 -35.74 3.35
C THR A 7 -20.49 -35.10 2.52
N PRO A 8 -20.78 -34.23 1.53
CA PRO A 8 -19.76 -33.25 1.17
C PRO A 8 -19.45 -32.53 2.47
N LEU A 9 -18.25 -32.78 3.00
CA LEU A 9 -17.75 -32.13 4.20
C LEU A 9 -17.53 -30.66 3.80
N VAL A 10 -18.62 -29.89 3.73
CA VAL A 10 -18.61 -28.43 3.54
C VAL A 10 -18.14 -27.86 4.87
N GLY A 11 -16.86 -28.09 5.15
CA GLY A 11 -16.09 -27.40 6.15
C GLY A 11 -15.38 -26.22 5.51
N PRO A 12 -14.97 -25.21 6.28
CA PRO A 12 -14.20 -24.09 5.75
C PRO A 12 -12.95 -24.59 5.02
N ASP A 13 -12.71 -24.08 3.80
CA ASP A 13 -11.49 -24.37 3.07
C ASP A 13 -10.32 -23.59 3.69
N PHE A 14 -9.68 -24.20 4.69
CA PHE A 14 -8.49 -23.66 5.34
C PHE A 14 -7.24 -23.76 4.45
N GLY A 15 -7.32 -24.45 3.30
CA GLY A 15 -6.26 -24.48 2.29
C GLY A 15 -5.99 -23.09 1.72
N ALA A 16 -7.04 -22.29 1.54
CA ALA A 16 -6.92 -20.88 1.13
C ALA A 16 -6.22 -20.01 2.18
N VAL A 17 -6.35 -20.35 3.47
CA VAL A 17 -5.72 -19.62 4.59
C VAL A 17 -4.25 -20.05 4.78
N GLY A 18 -3.89 -21.27 4.35
CA GLY A 18 -2.50 -21.79 4.43
C GLY A 18 -1.48 -20.95 3.64
N GLY A 19 -1.90 -20.31 2.55
CA GLY A 19 -1.06 -19.41 1.74
C GLY A 19 -0.94 -17.97 2.27
N SER A 20 -1.60 -17.64 3.37
CA SER A 20 -1.68 -16.28 3.91
C SER A 20 -0.31 -15.69 4.30
N SER A 21 0.63 -16.52 4.73
CA SER A 21 2.00 -16.09 5.08
C SER A 21 2.77 -15.59 3.86
N GLN A 22 2.68 -16.30 2.73
CA GLN A 22 3.32 -15.89 1.48
C GLN A 22 2.65 -14.64 0.89
N LEU A 23 1.32 -14.57 0.92
CA LEU A 23 0.59 -13.36 0.52
C LEU A 23 1.00 -12.15 1.35
N ARG A 24 1.10 -12.30 2.68
CA ARG A 24 1.53 -11.20 3.56
C ARG A 24 2.97 -10.76 3.27
N ALA A 25 3.87 -11.69 2.97
CA ALA A 25 5.24 -11.36 2.58
C ALA A 25 5.28 -10.57 1.26
N ILE A 26 4.52 -11.01 0.24
CA ILE A 26 4.44 -10.31 -1.05
C ILE A 26 3.85 -8.91 -0.88
N VAL A 27 2.75 -8.78 -0.14
CA VAL A 27 2.11 -7.47 0.13
C VAL A 27 3.07 -6.55 0.88
N GLY A 28 3.77 -7.04 1.90
CA GLY A 28 4.78 -6.26 2.63
C GLY A 28 5.92 -5.78 1.74
N ALA A 29 6.38 -6.64 0.82
CA ALA A 29 7.40 -6.26 -0.16
C ALA A 29 6.89 -5.16 -1.11
N LEU A 30 5.69 -5.32 -1.69
CA LEU A 30 5.08 -4.31 -2.57
C LEU A 30 4.89 -2.96 -1.88
N LEU A 31 4.52 -2.98 -0.60
CA LEU A 31 4.36 -1.76 0.19
C LEU A 31 5.69 -1.00 0.36
N THR A 32 6.78 -1.75 0.57
CA THR A 32 8.13 -1.18 0.67
C THR A 32 8.56 -0.56 -0.65
N TYR A 33 8.30 -1.23 -1.77
CA TYR A 33 8.55 -0.66 -3.10
C TYR A 33 7.72 0.60 -3.35
N GLY A 34 6.43 0.61 -2.98
CA GLY A 34 5.57 1.78 -3.09
C GLY A 34 6.10 2.99 -2.31
N LEU A 35 6.54 2.76 -1.06
CA LEU A 35 7.16 3.81 -0.23
C LEU A 35 8.46 4.34 -0.83
N ILE A 36 9.34 3.45 -1.33
CA ILE A 36 10.58 3.85 -1.98
C ILE A 36 10.30 4.76 -3.19
N VAL A 37 9.35 4.37 -4.04
CA VAL A 37 8.98 5.16 -5.23
C VAL A 37 8.37 6.51 -4.84
N ALA A 38 7.53 6.54 -3.81
CA ALA A 38 6.97 7.78 -3.30
C ALA A 38 8.06 8.74 -2.80
N VAL A 39 9.04 8.24 -2.04
CA VAL A 39 10.19 9.04 -1.57
C VAL A 39 11.06 9.52 -2.72
N LEU A 40 11.36 8.67 -3.70
CA LEU A 40 12.11 9.07 -4.90
C LEU A 40 11.41 10.21 -5.65
N MET A 41 10.08 10.14 -5.81
CA MET A 41 9.31 11.20 -6.45
C MET A 41 9.29 12.50 -5.64
N ILE A 42 9.25 12.42 -4.30
CA ILE A 42 9.39 13.60 -3.42
C ILE A 42 10.75 14.29 -3.65
N VAL A 43 11.83 13.52 -3.73
CA VAL A 43 13.18 14.06 -3.96
C VAL A 43 13.28 14.75 -5.33
N ILE A 44 12.73 14.13 -6.39
CA ILE A 44 12.71 14.72 -7.73
C ILE A 44 11.89 16.03 -7.75
N CYS A 45 10.73 16.06 -7.10
CA CYS A 45 9.95 17.28 -6.95
C CYS A 45 10.70 18.38 -6.19
N ALA A 46 11.38 18.04 -5.09
CA ALA A 46 12.16 19.00 -4.32
C ALA A 46 13.34 19.59 -5.12
N ALA A 47 14.06 18.74 -5.87
CA ALA A 47 15.17 19.18 -6.71
C ALA A 47 14.70 20.10 -7.85
N THR A 48 13.62 19.73 -8.55
CA THR A 48 13.04 20.56 -9.62
C THR A 48 12.46 21.87 -9.09
N TRP A 49 11.92 21.88 -7.86
CA TRP A 49 11.46 23.11 -7.20
C TRP A 49 12.63 24.06 -6.91
N ALA A 50 13.72 23.54 -6.33
CA ALA A 50 14.91 24.34 -6.01
C ALA A 50 15.54 24.98 -7.27
N ILE A 51 15.68 24.22 -8.35
CA ILE A 51 16.21 24.72 -9.63
C ILE A 51 15.24 25.74 -10.24
N GLY A 52 13.94 25.46 -10.24
CA GLY A 52 12.92 26.35 -10.79
C GLY A 52 12.85 27.70 -10.09
N SER A 53 12.98 27.69 -8.75
CA SER A 53 13.03 28.89 -7.90
C SER A 53 14.31 29.71 -8.10
N ALA A 54 15.46 29.07 -8.32
CA ALA A 54 16.72 29.78 -8.55
C ALA A 54 16.78 30.49 -9.91
N HIS A 55 16.11 29.95 -10.94
CA HIS A 55 16.13 30.50 -12.31
C HIS A 55 14.94 31.41 -12.65
N GLY A 56 14.07 31.78 -11.68
CA GLY A 56 12.92 32.65 -11.92
C GLY A 56 11.79 32.03 -12.77
N SER A 57 11.77 30.70 -12.89
CA SER A 57 10.80 29.97 -13.73
C SER A 57 9.55 29.55 -12.92
N TRP A 58 8.58 30.46 -12.86
CA TRP A 58 7.34 30.27 -12.08
C TRP A 58 6.53 29.02 -12.46
N GLN A 59 6.54 28.63 -13.74
CA GLN A 59 5.84 27.44 -14.24
C GLN A 59 6.44 26.12 -13.74
N THR A 60 7.77 26.04 -13.67
CA THR A 60 8.48 24.84 -13.18
C THR A 60 8.36 24.71 -11.66
N ALA A 61 8.40 25.84 -10.95
CA ALA A 61 8.24 25.87 -9.50
C ALA A 61 6.79 25.55 -9.05
N SER A 62 5.78 25.88 -9.85
CA SER A 62 4.38 25.54 -9.53
C SER A 62 4.04 24.09 -9.84
N LYS A 63 4.53 23.53 -10.96
CA LYS A 63 4.34 22.11 -11.32
C LYS A 63 4.97 21.14 -10.32
N SER A 64 6.16 21.45 -9.80
CA SER A 64 6.87 20.65 -8.79
C SER A 64 6.14 20.62 -7.44
N LYS A 65 5.47 21.71 -7.04
CA LYS A 65 4.61 21.74 -5.85
C LYS A 65 3.44 20.75 -5.95
N THR A 66 2.74 20.71 -7.08
CA THR A 66 1.64 19.78 -7.30
C THR A 66 2.11 18.32 -7.33
N GLY A 67 3.26 18.06 -7.96
CA GLY A 67 3.86 16.73 -7.96
C GLY A 67 4.27 16.26 -6.56
N LEU A 68 4.75 17.17 -5.70
CA LEU A 68 5.08 16.88 -4.31
C LEU A 68 3.83 16.44 -3.53
N PHE A 69 2.71 17.14 -3.68
CA PHE A 69 1.44 16.76 -3.03
C PHE A 69 0.93 15.39 -3.47
N VAL A 70 1.07 15.03 -4.75
CA VAL A 70 0.71 13.70 -5.27
C VAL A 70 1.58 12.62 -4.66
N ALA A 71 2.90 12.84 -4.58
CA ALA A 71 3.82 11.87 -3.99
C ALA A 71 3.59 11.70 -2.47
N LEU A 72 3.31 12.80 -1.76
CA LEU A 72 2.88 12.78 -0.36
C LEU A 72 1.56 12.01 -0.18
N GLY A 73 0.58 12.25 -1.04
CA GLY A 73 -0.67 11.49 -1.06
C GLY A 73 -0.45 9.99 -1.25
N GLY A 74 0.43 9.61 -2.18
CA GLY A 74 0.80 8.21 -2.41
C GLY A 74 1.45 7.56 -1.18
N ALA A 75 2.37 8.26 -0.50
CA ALA A 75 3.01 7.77 0.72
C ALA A 75 1.99 7.60 1.86
N VAL A 76 1.12 8.60 2.08
CA VAL A 76 0.09 8.55 3.11
C VAL A 76 -0.92 7.44 2.85
N LEU A 77 -1.39 7.27 1.60
CA LEU A 77 -2.30 6.19 1.23
C LEU A 77 -1.67 4.81 1.46
N THR A 78 -0.41 4.65 1.07
CA THR A 78 0.34 3.39 1.23
C THR A 78 0.50 3.03 2.72
N GLY A 79 0.79 4.01 3.58
CA GLY A 79 0.88 3.80 5.03
C GLY A 79 -0.49 3.61 5.71
N ALA A 80 -1.50 4.39 5.31
CA ALA A 80 -2.84 4.35 5.89
C ALA A 80 -3.56 3.02 5.62
N ALA A 81 -3.29 2.37 4.48
CA ALA A 81 -3.87 1.07 4.15
C ALA A 81 -3.60 -0.01 5.23
N LEU A 82 -2.36 -0.06 5.76
CA LEU A 82 -1.99 -0.97 6.85
C LEU A 82 -2.66 -0.61 8.18
N ALA A 83 -2.64 0.69 8.54
CA ALA A 83 -3.24 1.17 9.77
C ALA A 83 -4.75 0.88 9.79
N TRP A 84 -5.43 1.11 8.66
CA TRP A 84 -6.85 0.91 8.53
C TRP A 84 -7.24 -0.56 8.56
N THR A 85 -6.50 -1.43 7.86
CA THR A 85 -6.73 -2.89 7.90
C THR A 85 -6.54 -3.45 9.29
N ASN A 86 -5.49 -3.04 10.02
CA ASN A 86 -5.32 -3.45 11.41
C ASN A 86 -6.48 -2.98 12.31
N TRP A 87 -6.94 -1.73 12.15
CA TRP A 87 -8.09 -1.22 12.91
C TRP A 87 -9.38 -1.99 12.63
N LEU A 88 -9.67 -2.31 11.37
CA LEU A 88 -10.87 -3.10 11.00
C LEU A 88 -10.82 -4.51 11.60
N LEU A 89 -9.64 -5.14 11.62
CA LEU A 89 -9.45 -6.45 12.24
C LEU A 89 -9.64 -6.41 13.75
N ASP A 90 -9.15 -5.37 14.42
CA ASP A 90 -9.31 -5.15 15.86
C ASP A 90 -10.79 -4.94 16.24
N VAL A 91 -11.50 -4.09 15.50
CA VAL A 91 -12.95 -3.87 15.67
C VAL A 91 -13.72 -5.19 15.49
N GLY A 92 -13.41 -5.97 14.45
CA GLY A 92 -14.07 -7.25 14.20
C GLY A 92 -13.76 -8.32 15.23
N ALA A 93 -12.59 -8.28 15.87
CA ALA A 93 -12.24 -9.17 16.97
C ALA A 93 -12.91 -8.77 18.31
N SER A 94 -13.27 -7.49 18.44
CA SER A 94 -13.94 -6.95 19.63
C SER A 94 -15.47 -7.13 19.62
N LEU A 95 -16.05 -7.49 18.47
CA LEU A 95 -17.48 -7.74 18.27
C LEU A 95 -17.81 -9.23 18.36
#